data_AF-A0A8T0NZP7-F1
#
_entry.id   AF-A0A8T0NZP7-F1
#
_cell.length_a   1.000
_cell.length_b   1.000
_cell.length_c   1.000
_cell.angle_alpha   90.00
_cell.angle_beta   90.00
_cell.angle_gamma   90.00
#
_symmetry.space_group_name_H-M   'P 1'
#
loop_
_entity.id
_entity.type
_entity.pdbx_description
1 polymer ?
#
loop_
_entity_poly.entity_id
_entity_poly.type
_entity_poly.pdbx_seq_one_letter_code
_entity_poly.pdbx_strand_id
1 'polypeptide(L)'
;MNHGMRLSMFNEFSRLKLLSIAETRFASVVCLLKQFVEVKSALQQMVISDKWSIYKEARDDSPTPTAQIVKDLILNDVWWDKVDYILRITTPIYEMIRMTDTDTPCLHLVYEMWDSMIGKVKKVIYRYEGKQEDEESDLYSVIYDILIARWTKGNNPLHCLAHYYALL
;
A
#
# COMPACT_ATOMS: atom_id res chain seq x y z
N MET A 1 -23.37 -6.40 -20.92
CA MET A 1 -22.79 -6.34 -19.56
C MET A 1 -21.71 -7.41 -19.45
N ASN A 2 -20.42 -7.03 -19.51
CA ASN A 2 -19.32 -7.94 -19.88
C ASN A 2 -18.19 -8.05 -18.82
N HIS A 3 -18.52 -7.80 -17.54
CA HIS A 3 -17.57 -7.94 -16.43
C HIS A 3 -17.13 -9.39 -16.21
N GLY A 4 -17.98 -10.37 -16.57
CA GLY A 4 -17.67 -11.79 -16.47
C GLY A 4 -16.49 -12.22 -17.36
N MET A 5 -16.34 -11.64 -18.56
CA MET A 5 -15.24 -12.00 -19.46
C MET A 5 -13.87 -11.61 -18.88
N ARG A 6 -13.72 -10.39 -18.35
CA ARG A 6 -12.45 -9.95 -17.74
C ARG A 6 -12.07 -10.79 -16.53
N LEU A 7 -13.04 -11.06 -15.67
CA LEU A 7 -12.84 -11.89 -14.49
C LEU A 7 -12.48 -13.33 -14.88
N SER A 8 -13.16 -13.89 -15.89
CA SER A 8 -12.84 -15.23 -16.41
C SER A 8 -11.42 -15.29 -16.96
N MET A 9 -11.01 -14.32 -17.78
CA MET A 9 -9.64 -14.22 -18.30
C MET A 9 -8.60 -14.12 -17.18
N PHE A 10 -8.86 -13.29 -16.16
CA PHE A 10 -7.95 -13.15 -15.02
C PHE A 10 -7.79 -14.45 -14.21
N ASN A 11 -8.90 -15.17 -13.98
CA ASN A 11 -8.91 -16.41 -13.21
C ASN A 11 -8.14 -17.55 -13.90
N GLU A 12 -7.81 -17.44 -15.18
CA GLU A 12 -6.93 -18.39 -15.88
C GLU A 12 -5.47 -18.27 -15.41
N PHE A 13 -5.06 -17.07 -14.98
CA PHE A 13 -3.67 -16.77 -14.60
C PHE A 13 -3.48 -16.63 -13.08
N SER A 14 -4.56 -16.55 -12.31
CA SER A 14 -4.50 -16.40 -10.85
C SER A 14 -5.64 -17.12 -10.14
N ARG A 15 -5.31 -17.78 -9.03
CA ARG A 15 -6.29 -18.26 -8.05
C ARG A 15 -6.64 -17.21 -6.99
N LEU A 16 -5.79 -16.18 -6.85
CA LEU A 16 -6.03 -15.03 -5.99
C LEU A 16 -7.10 -14.14 -6.62
N LYS A 17 -7.89 -13.47 -5.78
CA LYS A 17 -8.92 -12.53 -6.21
C LYS A 17 -8.47 -11.11 -5.93
N LEU A 18 -8.77 -10.20 -6.85
CA LEU A 18 -8.72 -8.77 -6.55
C LEU A 18 -9.73 -8.49 -5.44
N LEU A 19 -9.24 -7.94 -4.33
CA LEU A 19 -10.10 -7.61 -3.20
C LEU A 19 -11.00 -6.43 -3.59
N SER A 20 -12.30 -6.56 -3.33
CA SER A 20 -13.21 -5.42 -3.26
C SER A 20 -13.42 -5.15 -1.78
N ILE A 21 -12.78 -4.11 -1.26
CA ILE A 21 -12.91 -3.73 0.16
C ILE A 21 -13.80 -2.49 0.23
N ALA A 22 -14.82 -2.51 1.09
CA ALA A 22 -15.60 -1.33 1.42
C ALA A 22 -14.71 -0.27 2.09
N GLU A 23 -14.94 1.02 1.84
CA GLU A 23 -14.13 2.18 2.30
C GLU A 23 -14.03 2.38 3.83
N THR A 24 -14.27 1.35 4.64
CA THR A 24 -14.58 1.49 6.06
C THR A 24 -13.37 1.50 6.99
N ARG A 25 -12.12 1.26 6.53
CA ARG A 25 -10.93 1.20 7.42
C ARG A 25 -9.66 1.72 6.75
N PHE A 26 -8.87 2.52 7.47
CA PHE A 26 -7.60 3.14 7.04
C PHE A 26 -6.60 2.15 6.40
N ALA A 27 -6.61 0.89 6.83
CA ALA A 27 -5.72 -0.14 6.32
C ALA A 27 -6.18 -0.80 5.00
N SER A 28 -7.42 -0.56 4.55
CA SER A 28 -7.99 -1.23 3.37
C SER A 28 -7.19 -0.94 2.10
N VAL A 29 -6.74 0.30 1.92
CA VAL A 29 -5.95 0.72 0.75
C VAL A 29 -4.59 0.04 0.71
N VAL A 30 -3.90 -0.07 1.85
CA VAL A 30 -2.60 -0.76 1.92
C VAL A 30 -2.78 -2.26 1.64
N CYS A 31 -3.80 -2.89 2.21
CA CYS A 31 -4.12 -4.30 1.94
C CYS A 31 -4.47 -4.53 0.46
N LEU A 32 -5.25 -3.61 -0.15
CA LEU A 32 -5.58 -3.64 -1.57
C LEU A 32 -4.34 -3.55 -2.45
N LEU A 33 -3.45 -2.60 -2.17
CA LEU A 33 -2.21 -2.42 -2.92
C LEU A 33 -1.28 -3.63 -2.78
N LYS A 34 -1.16 -4.21 -1.58
CA LYS A 34 -0.39 -5.45 -1.36
C LYS A 34 -0.94 -6.59 -2.22
N GLN A 35 -2.25 -6.84 -2.15
CA GLN A 35 -2.90 -7.86 -2.98
C GLN A 35 -2.72 -7.58 -4.48
N PHE A 36 -2.80 -6.32 -4.87
CA PHE A 36 -2.66 -5.90 -6.26
C PHE A 36 -1.26 -6.20 -6.81
N VAL A 37 -0.22 -6.00 -6.01
CA VAL A 37 1.16 -6.39 -6.36
C VAL A 37 1.30 -7.91 -6.46
N GLU A 38 0.69 -8.68 -5.55
CA GLU A 38 0.72 -10.16 -5.62
C GLU A 38 0.15 -10.72 -6.93
N VAL A 39 -0.84 -10.03 -7.51
CA VAL A 39 -1.46 -10.44 -8.77
C VAL A 39 -0.84 -9.77 -10.01
N LYS A 40 0.25 -8.99 -9.86
CA LYS A 40 0.94 -8.30 -10.97
C LYS A 40 1.21 -9.24 -12.15
N SER A 41 1.85 -10.39 -11.89
CA SER A 41 2.20 -11.35 -12.95
C SER A 41 0.97 -11.86 -13.70
N ALA A 42 -0.12 -12.14 -12.99
CA ALA A 42 -1.36 -12.61 -13.61
C ALA A 42 -2.03 -11.51 -14.45
N LEU A 43 -2.00 -10.26 -13.97
CA LEU A 43 -2.48 -9.10 -14.73
C LEU A 43 -1.65 -8.91 -16.01
N GLN A 44 -0.33 -9.03 -15.93
CA GLN A 44 0.56 -8.93 -17.09
C GLN A 44 0.27 -10.03 -18.11
N GLN A 45 0.14 -11.28 -17.68
CA GLN A 45 -0.24 -12.41 -18.54
C GLN A 45 -1.62 -12.21 -19.19
N MET A 46 -2.58 -11.69 -18.42
CA MET A 46 -3.92 -11.40 -18.93
C MET A 46 -3.88 -10.38 -20.07
N VAL A 47 -3.19 -9.24 -19.93
CA VAL A 47 -3.20 -8.16 -20.95
C VAL A 47 -2.35 -8.45 -22.20
N ILE A 48 -1.49 -9.46 -22.15
CA ILE A 48 -0.74 -9.95 -23.33
C ILE A 48 -1.41 -11.16 -24.01
N SER A 49 -2.46 -11.72 -23.42
CA SER A 49 -3.16 -12.90 -23.96
C SER A 49 -3.96 -12.57 -25.24
N ASP A 50 -4.13 -13.57 -26.11
CA ASP A 50 -4.95 -13.45 -27.32
C ASP A 50 -6.41 -13.08 -26.99
N LYS A 51 -6.93 -13.60 -25.88
CA LYS A 51 -8.28 -13.29 -25.38
C LYS A 51 -8.46 -11.80 -25.08
N TRP A 52 -7.41 -11.12 -24.60
CA TRP A 52 -7.45 -9.67 -24.38
C TRP A 52 -7.45 -8.89 -25.69
N SER A 53 -6.73 -9.36 -26.71
CA SER A 53 -6.74 -8.75 -28.05
C SER A 53 -8.13 -8.83 -28.68
N ILE A 54 -8.78 -10.00 -28.62
CA ILE A 54 -10.17 -10.19 -29.08
C ILE A 54 -11.13 -9.30 -28.28
N TYR A 55 -10.93 -9.20 -26.96
CA TYR A 55 -11.73 -8.34 -26.09
C TYR A 55 -11.61 -6.86 -26.44
N LYS A 56 -10.41 -6.40 -26.85
CA LYS A 56 -10.16 -5.02 -27.29
C LYS A 56 -10.90 -4.73 -28.59
N GLU A 57 -10.75 -5.60 -29.60
CA GLU A 57 -11.39 -5.46 -30.92
C GLU A 57 -12.92 -5.44 -30.82
N ALA A 58 -13.50 -6.28 -29.97
CA ALA A 58 -14.95 -6.32 -29.74
C ALA A 58 -15.51 -5.07 -29.01
N ARG A 59 -14.65 -4.15 -28.56
CA ARG A 59 -15.01 -2.91 -27.85
C ARG A 59 -14.60 -1.64 -28.57
N ASP A 60 -14.03 -1.72 -29.76
CA ASP A 60 -13.63 -0.56 -30.57
C ASP A 60 -14.83 0.29 -31.05
N ASP A 61 -16.07 -0.14 -30.81
CA ASP A 61 -17.27 0.71 -30.90
C ASP A 61 -17.34 1.77 -29.77
N SER A 62 -16.50 1.65 -28.73
CA SER A 62 -16.42 2.57 -27.61
C SER A 62 -15.36 3.64 -27.88
N PRO A 63 -15.69 4.95 -27.82
CA PRO A 63 -14.78 6.05 -28.18
C PRO A 63 -13.59 6.25 -27.22
N THR A 64 -13.37 5.36 -26.25
CA THR A 64 -12.25 5.46 -25.29
C THR A 64 -11.37 4.21 -25.37
N PRO A 65 -10.06 4.33 -25.64
CA PRO A 65 -9.12 3.21 -25.70
C PRO A 65 -8.76 2.71 -24.29
N THR A 66 -9.76 2.52 -23.43
CA THR A 66 -9.61 2.14 -22.01
C THR A 66 -8.81 0.84 -21.86
N ALA A 67 -9.01 -0.12 -22.76
CA ALA A 67 -8.25 -1.38 -22.75
C ALA A 67 -6.77 -1.18 -23.08
N GLN A 68 -6.44 -0.25 -23.98
CA GLN A 68 -5.05 0.06 -24.31
C GLN A 68 -4.37 0.76 -23.12
N ILE A 69 -5.01 1.76 -22.53
CA ILE A 69 -4.50 2.46 -21.34
C ILE A 69 -4.23 1.49 -20.18
N VAL A 70 -5.15 0.56 -19.92
CA VAL A 70 -4.98 -0.46 -18.88
C VAL A 70 -3.80 -1.38 -19.18
N LYS A 71 -3.64 -1.80 -20.43
CA LYS A 71 -2.50 -2.63 -20.86
C LYS A 71 -1.18 -1.88 -20.66
N ASP A 72 -1.11 -0.63 -21.12
CA ASP A 72 0.09 0.20 -21.02
C ASP A 72 0.48 0.43 -19.55
N LEU A 73 -0.50 0.67 -18.67
CA LEU A 73 -0.26 0.84 -17.24
C LEU A 73 0.25 -0.46 -16.57
N ILE A 74 -0.38 -1.59 -16.86
CA ILE A 74 -0.02 -2.90 -16.27
C ILE A 74 1.38 -3.36 -16.75
N LEU A 75 1.80 -2.97 -17.94
CA LEU A 75 3.12 -3.29 -18.49
C LEU A 75 4.20 -2.25 -18.15
N ASN A 76 3.85 -1.16 -17.46
CA ASN A 76 4.80 -0.11 -17.13
C ASN A 76 5.54 -0.41 -15.82
N ASP A 77 6.80 -0.83 -15.92
CA ASP A 77 7.62 -1.14 -14.75
C ASP A 77 7.90 0.07 -13.86
N VAL A 78 8.09 1.26 -14.44
CA VAL A 78 8.27 2.51 -13.66
C VAL A 78 7.03 2.82 -12.82
N TRP A 79 5.83 2.50 -13.32
CA TRP A 79 4.61 2.64 -12.55
C TRP A 79 4.55 1.64 -11.39
N TRP A 80 4.94 0.38 -11.62
CA TRP A 80 5.02 -0.62 -10.56
C TRP A 80 6.07 -0.29 -9.49
N ASP A 81 7.20 0.29 -9.87
CA ASP A 81 8.23 0.75 -8.92
C ASP A 81 7.66 1.84 -7.99
N LYS A 82 6.81 2.73 -8.50
CA LYS A 82 6.09 3.72 -7.67
C LYS A 82 5.11 3.05 -6.71
N VAL A 83 4.39 2.02 -7.14
CA VAL A 83 3.47 1.26 -6.26
C VAL A 83 4.26 0.57 -5.16
N ASP A 84 5.38 -0.08 -5.50
CA ASP A 84 6.26 -0.73 -4.53
C ASP A 84 6.84 0.28 -3.53
N TYR A 85 7.23 1.46 -4.00
CA TYR A 85 7.70 2.54 -3.14
C TYR A 85 6.64 3.00 -2.13
N ILE A 86 5.40 3.22 -2.58
CA ILE A 86 4.27 3.55 -1.69
C ILE A 86 4.05 2.45 -0.64
N LEU A 87 4.14 1.18 -1.03
CA LEU A 87 4.03 0.06 -0.10
C LEU A 87 5.16 0.01 0.92
N ARG A 88 6.40 0.33 0.53
CA ARG A 88 7.54 0.37 1.46
C ARG A 88 7.38 1.46 2.50
N ILE A 89 6.85 2.64 2.14
CA ILE A 89 6.56 3.73 3.09
C ILE A 89 5.43 3.34 4.03
N THR A 90 4.35 2.77 3.50
CA THR A 90 3.13 2.52 4.27
C THR A 90 3.18 1.25 5.11
N THR A 91 4.08 0.31 4.81
CA THR A 91 4.18 -0.97 5.53
C THR A 91 4.55 -0.80 7.01
N PRO A 92 5.61 -0.06 7.39
CA PRO A 92 5.92 0.19 8.80
C PRO A 92 4.76 0.81 9.59
N ILE A 93 4.01 1.73 8.96
CA ILE A 93 2.85 2.40 9.56
C ILE A 93 1.74 1.36 9.80
N TYR A 94 1.44 0.56 8.79
CA TYR A 94 0.44 -0.50 8.87
C TYR A 94 0.78 -1.55 9.94
N GLU A 95 2.04 -1.99 10.00
CA GLU A 95 2.50 -2.97 10.99
C GLU A 95 2.34 -2.48 12.42
N MET A 96 2.73 -1.22 12.69
CA MET A 96 2.58 -0.61 14.01
C MET A 96 1.11 -0.55 14.43
N ILE A 97 0.22 -0.06 13.55
CA ILE A 97 -1.22 0.02 13.83
C ILE A 97 -1.80 -1.38 14.06
N ARG A 98 -1.42 -2.36 13.24
CA ARG A 98 -1.92 -3.74 13.36
C ARG A 98 -1.54 -4.37 14.69
N MET A 99 -0.31 -4.15 15.16
CA MET A 99 0.16 -4.66 16.45
C MET A 99 -0.64 -4.06 17.62
N THR A 100 -0.97 -2.76 17.55
CA THR A 100 -1.79 -2.10 18.57
C THR A 100 -3.27 -2.47 18.55
N ASP A 101 -3.75 -3.08 17.46
CA ASP A 101 -5.13 -3.55 17.28
C ASP A 101 -5.32 -5.01 17.72
N THR A 102 -4.28 -5.66 18.25
CA THR A 102 -4.37 -7.02 18.80
C THR A 102 -4.76 -7.03 20.27
N ASP A 103 -5.36 -8.13 20.75
CA ASP A 103 -5.66 -8.34 22.18
C ASP A 103 -4.40 -8.53 23.05
N THR A 104 -3.20 -8.38 22.48
CA THR A 104 -1.94 -8.52 23.20
C THR A 104 -1.65 -7.24 23.98
N PRO A 105 -1.33 -7.30 25.29
CA PRO A 105 -0.92 -6.14 26.05
C PRO A 105 0.35 -5.51 25.48
N CYS A 106 0.18 -4.46 24.67
CA CYS A 106 1.28 -3.78 23.96
C CYS A 106 1.39 -2.29 24.31
N LEU A 107 0.57 -1.81 25.25
CA LEU A 107 0.50 -0.39 25.62
C LEU A 107 1.87 0.17 26.06
N HIS A 108 2.65 -0.63 26.76
CA HIS A 108 4.00 -0.29 27.22
C HIS A 108 5.02 -0.15 26.08
N LEU A 109 4.76 -0.77 24.92
CA LEU A 109 5.64 -0.80 23.74
C LEU A 109 5.28 0.26 22.70
N VAL A 110 4.15 0.96 22.83
CA VAL A 110 3.64 1.84 21.76
C VAL A 110 4.65 2.94 21.41
N TYR A 111 5.38 3.48 22.39
CA TYR A 111 6.44 4.47 22.14
C TYR A 111 7.63 3.89 21.36
N GLU A 112 8.10 2.71 21.73
CA GLU A 112 9.18 2.03 21.00
C GLU A 112 8.76 1.66 19.58
N MET A 113 7.53 1.15 19.42
CA MET A 113 6.96 0.82 18.12
C MET A 113 6.79 2.06 17.24
N TRP A 114 6.38 3.19 17.83
CA TRP A 114 6.28 4.48 17.14
C TRP A 114 7.64 4.97 16.63
N ASP A 115 8.65 4.99 17.50
CA ASP A 115 10.01 5.42 17.15
C ASP A 115 10.63 4.52 16.06
N SER A 116 10.48 3.21 16.22
CA SER A 116 10.90 2.23 15.21
C SER A 116 10.20 2.44 13.87
N MET A 117 8.89 2.72 13.89
CA MET A 117 8.11 3.00 12.68
C MET A 117 8.59 4.26 11.97
N ILE A 118 8.78 5.38 12.69
CA ILE A 118 9.32 6.63 12.16
C ILE A 118 10.69 6.40 11.51
N GLY A 119 11.59 5.70 12.20
CA GLY A 119 12.92 5.39 11.70
C GLY A 119 12.90 4.54 10.42
N LYS A 120 12.02 3.53 10.34
CA LYS A 120 11.84 2.72 9.13
C LYS A 120 11.30 3.56 7.96
N VAL A 121 10.31 4.42 8.20
CA VAL A 121 9.77 5.33 7.17
C VAL A 121 10.86 6.28 6.65
N LYS A 122 11.64 6.90 7.55
CA LYS A 122 12.78 7.76 7.18
C LYS A 122 13.75 7.03 6.27
N LYS A 123 14.19 5.82 6.66
CA LYS A 123 15.13 4.99 5.90
C LYS A 123 14.64 4.68 4.49
N VAL A 124 13.35 4.36 4.34
CA VAL A 124 12.77 4.09 3.02
C VAL A 124 12.82 5.32 2.12
N ILE A 125 12.42 6.48 2.63
CA ILE A 125 12.39 7.73 1.87
C ILE A 125 13.80 8.16 1.47
N TYR A 126 14.74 8.16 2.42
CA TYR A 126 16.11 8.62 2.18
C TYR A 126 16.83 7.74 1.17
N ARG A 127 16.61 6.41 1.25
CA ARG A 127 17.15 5.48 0.26
C ARG A 127 16.59 5.75 -1.15
N TYR A 128 15.31 6.09 -1.26
CA TYR A 128 14.68 6.39 -2.54
C TYR A 128 15.15 7.74 -3.11
N GLU A 129 15.37 8.73 -2.26
CA GLU A 129 15.87 10.05 -2.65
C GLU A 129 17.40 10.12 -2.82
N GLY A 130 18.12 9.07 -2.41
CA GLY A 130 19.59 9.03 -2.46
C GLY A 130 20.27 9.92 -1.42
N LYS A 131 19.61 10.19 -0.29
CA LYS A 131 20.06 11.10 0.77
C LYS A 131 20.80 10.40 1.90
N GLN A 132 21.78 11.08 2.49
CA GLN A 132 22.41 10.68 3.76
C GLN A 132 21.53 11.03 4.97
N GLU A 133 21.78 10.43 6.15
CA GLU A 133 20.92 10.57 7.34
C GLU A 133 20.80 12.00 7.89
N ASP A 134 21.81 12.83 7.62
CA ASP A 134 21.95 14.23 8.00
C ASP A 134 21.35 15.22 6.99
N GLU A 135 21.02 14.77 5.77
CA GLU A 135 20.39 15.61 4.76
C GLU A 135 18.90 15.81 5.02
N GLU A 136 18.38 17.00 4.69
CA GLU A 136 16.96 17.30 4.80
C GLU A 136 16.17 16.69 3.65
N SER A 137 14.93 16.25 3.91
CA SER A 137 14.01 15.69 2.91
C SER A 137 12.62 16.32 3.07
N ASP A 138 12.16 17.03 2.04
CA ASP A 138 10.84 17.67 2.03
C ASP A 138 9.72 16.63 2.18
N LEU A 139 9.84 15.50 1.47
CA LEU A 139 8.87 14.40 1.55
C LEU A 139 8.81 13.82 2.95
N TYR A 140 9.97 13.57 3.56
CA TYR A 140 10.03 13.07 4.93
C TYR A 140 9.45 14.08 5.92
N SER A 141 9.75 15.37 5.77
CA SER A 141 9.20 16.42 6.64
C SER A 141 7.68 16.41 6.62
N VAL A 142 7.07 16.40 5.42
CA VAL A 142 5.60 16.36 5.28
C VAL A 142 5.00 15.10 5.89
N ILE A 143 5.61 13.93 5.65
CA ILE A 143 5.13 12.67 6.23
C ILE A 143 5.27 12.66 7.75
N TYR A 144 6.40 13.13 8.27
CA TYR A 144 6.68 13.24 9.69
C TYR A 144 5.65 14.15 10.38
N ASP A 145 5.34 15.30 9.79
CA ASP A 145 4.33 16.22 10.32
C ASP A 145 2.94 15.57 10.39
N ILE A 146 2.54 14.84 9.35
CA ILE A 146 1.28 14.07 9.33
C ILE A 146 1.27 13.02 10.45
N LEU A 147 2.38 12.30 10.63
CA LEU A 147 2.53 11.29 11.66
C LEU A 147 2.43 11.92 13.06
N ILE A 148 3.16 12.99 13.33
CA ILE A 148 3.14 13.69 14.63
C ILE A 148 1.76 14.27 14.92
N ALA A 149 1.12 14.92 13.95
CA ALA A 149 -0.25 15.43 14.11
C ALA A 149 -1.24 14.31 14.44
N ARG A 150 -1.05 13.12 13.86
CA ARG A 150 -1.88 11.95 14.15
C ARG A 150 -1.61 11.39 15.55
N TRP A 151 -0.34 11.28 15.94
CA TRP A 151 0.08 10.79 17.25
C TRP A 151 -0.40 11.67 18.39
N THR A 152 -0.17 12.98 18.29
CA THR A 152 -0.59 13.97 19.29
C THR A 152 -2.09 13.98 19.53
N LYS A 153 -2.91 13.74 18.50
CA LYS A 153 -4.37 13.60 18.65
C LYS A 153 -4.79 12.31 19.37
N GLY A 154 -3.97 11.26 19.30
CA GLY A 154 -4.23 9.94 19.92
C GLY A 154 -3.59 9.74 21.28
N ASN A 155 -2.63 10.58 21.68
CA ASN A 155 -1.85 10.39 22.89
C ASN A 155 -2.62 10.89 24.13
N ASN A 156 -3.27 9.96 24.85
CA ASN A 156 -3.91 10.21 26.15
C ASN A 156 -2.90 9.94 27.29
N PRO A 157 -2.87 10.72 28.40
CA PRO A 157 -2.04 10.47 29.58
C PRO A 157 -1.92 9.01 30.08
N LEU A 158 -2.93 8.16 29.81
CA LEU A 158 -2.88 6.72 30.09
C LEU A 158 -1.73 5.98 29.38
N HIS A 159 -1.37 6.38 28.16
CA HIS A 159 -0.25 5.80 27.41
C HIS A 159 1.10 6.13 28.08
N CYS A 160 1.26 7.37 28.56
CA CYS A 160 2.44 7.80 29.30
C CYS A 160 2.62 7.02 30.61
N LEU A 161 1.53 6.81 31.36
CA LEU A 161 1.54 6.06 32.62
C LEU A 161 1.95 4.61 32.41
N ALA A 162 1.38 3.92 31.42
CA ALA A 162 1.70 2.52 31.15
C ALA A 162 3.17 2.30 30.75
N HIS A 163 3.77 3.23 30.00
CA HIS A 163 5.20 3.17 29.67
C HIS A 163 6.08 3.39 30.91
N TYR A 164 5.74 4.36 31.76
CA TYR A 164 6.47 4.63 33.00
C TYR A 164 6.48 3.42 33.96
N TYR A 165 5.34 2.73 34.12
CA TYR A 165 5.25 1.54 34.98
C TYR A 165 5.92 0.28 34.40
N ALA A 166 6.20 0.23 33.10
CA ALA A 166 6.92 -0.89 32.49
C ALA A 166 8.45 -0.77 32.58
N LEU A 167 8.95 0.43 32.89
CA LEU A 167 10.38 0.73 33.06
C LEU A 167 10.83 0.68 34.54
N LEU A 168 9.91 0.39 35.46
CA LEU A 168 10.13 0.16 36.90
C LEU A 168 10.14 -1.34 37.20
#